data_AF-A0A853IL13-F1
#
_entry.id   AF-A0A853IL13-F1
#
_cell.length_a   1.000
_cell.length_b   1.000
_cell.length_c   1.000
_cell.angle_alpha   90.00
_cell.angle_beta   90.00
_cell.angle_gamma   90.00
#
_symmetry.space_group_name_H-M   'P 1'
#
loop_
_entity.id
_entity.type
_entity.pdbx_description
1 polymer ?
#
loop_
_entity_poly.entity_id
_entity_poly.type
_entity_poly.pdbx_seq_one_letter_code
_entity_poly.pdbx_strand_id
1 'polypeptide(L)'
;MHKEDLGMSLVQFAALLTIAREEGQGITEVKDRLGLPKATGTRTITALTERAGPGKEGYGLVDVRFDPMDARRKGLYLNEAGKEFVAKYVNMI
;
A
#
# COMPACT_ATOMS: atom_id res chain seq x y z
N MET A 1 -9.23 -15.91 -6.00
CA MET A 1 -7.97 -15.98 -5.23
C MET A 1 -8.33 -15.77 -3.76
N HIS A 2 -8.25 -16.81 -2.93
CA HIS A 2 -8.34 -16.59 -1.47
C HIS A 2 -7.16 -15.67 -1.10
N LYS A 3 -7.43 -14.52 -0.48
CA LYS A 3 -6.42 -13.48 -0.17
C LYS A 3 -5.38 -13.91 0.87
N GLU A 4 -5.32 -15.19 1.19
CA GLU A 4 -4.58 -15.74 2.32
C GLU A 4 -3.12 -16.05 1.98
N ASP A 5 -2.81 -16.20 0.69
CA ASP A 5 -1.46 -16.41 0.16
C ASP A 5 -1.15 -15.44 -1.00
N LEU A 6 -1.11 -14.13 -0.71
CA LEU A 6 -0.81 -13.12 -1.73
C LEU A 6 0.62 -13.19 -2.30
N GLY A 7 1.48 -14.09 -1.80
CA GLY A 7 2.90 -14.12 -2.19
C GLY A 7 3.59 -12.77 -1.94
N MET A 8 3.13 -12.03 -0.92
CA MET A 8 3.60 -10.69 -0.59
C MET A 8 4.98 -10.78 0.09
N SER A 9 5.94 -9.99 -0.40
CA SER A 9 7.24 -9.85 0.27
C SER A 9 7.11 -9.09 1.59
N LEU A 10 8.05 -9.33 2.52
CA LEU A 10 8.10 -8.61 3.80
C LEU A 10 8.13 -7.09 3.64
N VAL A 11 8.83 -6.59 2.61
CA VAL A 11 8.93 -5.14 2.34
C VAL A 11 7.59 -4.56 1.88
N GLN A 12 6.83 -5.30 1.07
CA GLN A 12 5.47 -4.89 0.69
C GLN A 12 4.53 -4.92 1.90
N PHE A 13 4.65 -5.92 2.77
CA PHE A 13 3.85 -5.99 3.99
C PHE A 13 4.19 -4.84 4.95
N ALA A 14 5.47 -4.52 5.12
CA ALA A 14 5.92 -3.36 5.90
C ALA A 14 5.36 -2.04 5.33
N ALA A 15 5.33 -1.90 4.00
CA ALA A 15 4.69 -0.75 3.35
C ALA A 15 3.19 -0.68 3.60
N LEU A 16 2.49 -1.82 3.56
CA LEU A 16 1.07 -1.89 3.89
C LEU A 16 0.80 -1.46 5.34
N LEU A 17 1.58 -1.97 6.30
CA LEU A 17 1.46 -1.58 7.71
C LEU A 17 1.81 -0.10 7.95
N THR A 18 2.75 0.45 7.18
CA THR A 18 3.11 1.87 7.25
C THR A 18 1.93 2.74 6.84
N ILE A 19 1.26 2.39 5.74
CA ILE A 19 0.03 3.07 5.27
C ILE A 19 -1.12 2.87 6.27
N ALA A 20 -1.28 1.66 6.80
CA ALA A 20 -2.31 1.34 7.78
C ALA A 20 -2.18 2.18 9.07
N ARG A 21 -0.94 2.45 9.50
CA ARG A 21 -0.64 3.25 10.69
C ARG A 21 -0.98 4.73 10.48
N GLU A 22 -0.81 5.24 9.27
CA GLU A 22 -1.06 6.64 8.94
C GLU A 22 -1.51 6.74 7.47
N GLU A 23 -2.82 6.86 7.28
CA GLU A 23 -3.40 7.02 5.94
C GLU A 23 -3.25 8.46 5.41
N GLY A 24 -3.38 8.62 4.10
CA GLY A 24 -3.27 9.92 3.42
C GLY A 24 -1.84 10.28 3.00
N GLN A 25 -0.86 9.46 3.36
CA GLN A 25 0.52 9.64 2.93
C GLN A 25 0.69 9.42 1.42
N GLY A 26 1.58 10.19 0.80
CA GLY A 26 2.01 9.98 -0.57
C GLY A 26 3.02 8.84 -0.71
N ILE A 27 3.19 8.33 -1.94
CA ILE A 27 4.17 7.28 -2.26
C ILE A 27 5.60 7.67 -1.82
N THR A 28 5.99 8.93 -2.01
CA THR A 28 7.31 9.41 -1.61
C THR A 28 7.49 9.36 -0.10
N GLU A 29 6.49 9.77 0.68
CA GLU A 29 6.55 9.80 2.14
C GLU A 29 6.65 8.39 2.72
N VAL A 30 5.85 7.44 2.22
CA VAL A 30 5.92 6.03 2.65
C VAL A 30 7.27 5.42 2.32
N LYS A 31 7.79 5.66 1.12
CA LYS A 31 9.11 5.18 0.69
C LYS A 31 10.21 5.73 1.60
N ASP A 32 10.19 7.03 1.87
CA ASP A 32 11.23 7.70 2.67
C ASP A 32 11.20 7.17 4.11
N ARG A 33 10.02 6.93 4.69
CA ARG A 33 9.87 6.28 6.01
C ARG A 33 10.48 4.88 6.08
N LEU A 34 10.41 4.13 4.99
CA LEU A 34 10.96 2.78 4.90
C LEU A 34 12.43 2.75 4.46
N GLY A 35 13.05 3.89 4.18
CA GLY A 35 14.41 3.96 3.67
C GLY A 35 14.59 3.29 2.30
N LEU A 36 13.53 3.20 1.50
CA LEU A 36 13.56 2.45 0.24
C LEU A 36 14.16 3.28 -0.92
N PRO A 37 15.02 2.71 -1.77
CA PRO A 37 15.47 3.36 -3.00
C PRO A 37 14.29 3.71 -3.92
N LYS A 38 14.38 4.82 -4.67
CA LYS A 38 13.30 5.37 -5.52
C LYS A 38 12.59 4.31 -6.38
N ALA A 39 13.35 3.55 -7.17
CA ALA A 39 12.77 2.58 -8.10
C ALA A 39 12.16 1.36 -7.40
N THR A 40 12.65 1.00 -6.22
CA THR A 40 12.14 -0.14 -5.43
C THR A 40 10.89 0.29 -4.67
N GLY A 41 10.94 1.42 -3.97
CA GLY A 41 9.82 1.92 -3.17
C GLY A 41 8.56 2.16 -4.00
N THR A 42 8.68 2.79 -5.17
CA THR A 42 7.51 2.98 -6.05
C THR A 42 6.88 1.64 -6.43
N ARG A 43 7.68 0.65 -6.87
CA ARG A 43 7.16 -0.68 -7.25
C ARG A 43 6.55 -1.44 -6.07
N THR A 44 7.17 -1.35 -4.89
CA THR A 44 6.65 -1.92 -3.65
C THR A 44 5.27 -1.37 -3.33
N ILE A 45 5.12 -0.04 -3.37
CA ILE A 45 3.89 0.63 -2.97
C ILE A 45 2.80 0.46 -4.04
N THR A 46 3.12 0.58 -5.34
CA THR A 46 2.12 0.40 -6.40
C THR A 46 1.59 -1.03 -6.45
N ALA A 47 2.39 -2.02 -6.07
CA ALA A 47 1.93 -3.40 -5.95
C ALA A 47 0.78 -3.58 -4.93
N LEU A 48 0.65 -2.70 -3.93
CA LEU A 48 -0.45 -2.76 -2.95
C LEU A 48 -1.79 -2.25 -3.50
N THR A 49 -1.74 -1.50 -4.60
CA THR A 49 -2.95 -0.95 -5.24
C THR A 49 -3.60 -1.99 -6.16
N GLU A 50 -4.69 -1.63 -6.83
CA GLU A 50 -5.32 -2.52 -7.83
C GLU A 50 -4.39 -2.82 -9.02
N ARG A 51 -3.49 -1.89 -9.38
CA ARG A 51 -2.59 -2.03 -10.53
C ARG A 51 -1.14 -1.76 -10.15
N ALA A 52 -0.30 -2.79 -10.23
CA ALA A 52 1.13 -2.69 -9.96
C ALA A 52 1.93 -2.04 -11.10
N GLY A 53 1.38 -2.05 -12.33
CA GLY A 53 1.98 -1.47 -13.53
C GLY A 53 1.18 -1.81 -14.81
N PRO A 54 1.69 -1.45 -16.01
CA PRO A 54 1.02 -1.77 -17.27
C PRO A 54 0.80 -3.28 -17.41
N GLY A 55 -0.46 -3.70 -17.55
CA GLY A 55 -0.85 -5.11 -17.68
C GLY A 55 -0.60 -5.98 -16.43
N LYS A 56 -0.22 -5.38 -15.29
CA LYS A 56 0.08 -6.11 -14.06
C LYS A 56 -0.88 -5.72 -12.94
N GLU A 57 -1.65 -6.70 -12.47
CA GLU A 57 -2.51 -6.55 -11.30
C GLU A 57 -1.66 -6.38 -10.03
N GLY A 58 -2.15 -5.55 -9.12
CA GLY A 58 -1.64 -5.47 -7.75
C GLY A 58 -2.55 -6.21 -6.78
N TYR A 59 -2.28 -6.07 -5.49
CA TYR A 59 -3.02 -6.77 -4.44
C TYR A 59 -4.42 -6.20 -4.18
N GLY A 60 -4.71 -4.98 -4.65
CA GLY A 60 -6.01 -4.35 -4.46
C GLY A 60 -6.36 -4.10 -2.99
N LEU A 61 -5.37 -3.76 -2.17
CA LEU A 61 -5.54 -3.50 -0.73
C LEU A 61 -5.50 -2.00 -0.39
N VAL A 62 -4.96 -1.18 -1.29
CA VAL A 62 -4.74 0.26 -1.10
C VAL A 62 -5.36 1.04 -2.25
N ASP A 63 -6.15 2.05 -1.90
CA ASP A 63 -6.66 3.06 -2.82
C ASP A 63 -5.72 4.26 -2.87
N VAL A 64 -5.61 4.86 -4.05
CA VAL A 64 -4.97 6.16 -4.24
C VAL A 64 -6.07 7.20 -4.39
N ARG A 65 -6.17 8.14 -3.44
CA ARG A 65 -7.21 9.18 -3.44
C ARG A 65 -6.58 10.56 -3.56
N PHE A 66 -7.27 11.48 -4.20
CA PHE A 66 -6.86 12.88 -4.28
C PHE A 66 -7.16 13.58 -2.96
N ASP A 67 -6.26 14.45 -2.53
CA ASP A 67 -6.53 15.37 -1.43
C ASP A 67 -7.58 16.40 -1.89
N PRO A 68 -8.71 16.56 -1.20
CA PRO A 68 -9.74 17.53 -1.56
C PRO A 68 -9.26 18.98 -1.49
N MET A 69 -8.19 19.27 -0.74
CA MET A 69 -7.61 20.61 -0.57
C MET A 69 -6.50 20.92 -1.59
N ASP A 70 -5.83 19.89 -2.12
CA ASP A 70 -4.87 20.01 -3.22
C ASP A 70 -4.92 18.77 -4.13
N ALA A 71 -5.65 18.86 -5.25
CA ALA A 71 -5.82 17.75 -6.19
C ALA A 71 -4.51 17.25 -6.85
N ARG A 72 -3.38 17.95 -6.64
CA ARG A 72 -2.06 17.46 -7.08
C ARG A 72 -1.47 16.47 -6.07
N ARG A 73 -1.96 16.46 -4.84
CA ARG A 73 -1.56 15.49 -3.81
C ARG A 73 -2.44 14.25 -3.92
N LYS A 74 -1.77 13.10 -3.89
CA LYS A 74 -2.40 11.78 -3.85
C LYS A 74 -1.99 11.10 -2.56
N GLY A 75 -2.98 10.72 -1.76
CA GLY A 75 -2.80 9.94 -0.53
C GLY A 75 -3.12 8.46 -0.76
N LEU A 76 -2.47 7.62 0.03
CA LEU A 76 -2.67 6.18 0.08
C LEU A 76 -3.57 5.84 1.27
N TYR A 77 -4.59 5.02 1.03
CA TYR A 77 -5.59 4.63 2.02
C TYR A 77 -5.85 3.14 1.91
N LEU A 78 -6.06 2.44 3.03
CA LEU A 78 -6.58 1.10 2.97
C LEU A 78 -8.02 1.15 2.44
N ASN A 79 -8.32 0.24 1.52
CA ASN A 79 -9.72 -0.09 1.24
C ASN A 79 -10.21 -1.15 2.23
N GLU A 80 -11.48 -1.53 2.15
CA GLU A 80 -12.06 -2.51 3.07
C GLU A 80 -11.30 -3.84 3.08
N ALA A 81 -10.88 -4.30 1.90
CA ALA A 81 -10.04 -5.47 1.75
C ALA A 81 -8.67 -5.35 2.44
N GLY A 82 -8.03 -4.19 2.34
CA GLY A 82 -6.77 -3.90 3.04
C GLY A 82 -6.94 -3.90 4.55
N LYS A 83 -8.04 -3.31 5.05
CA LYS A 83 -8.36 -3.27 6.49
C LYS A 83 -8.58 -4.68 7.04
N GLU A 84 -9.40 -5.49 6.36
CA GLU A 84 -9.63 -6.90 6.72
C GLU A 84 -8.32 -7.70 6.74
N PHE A 85 -7.49 -7.51 5.71
CA PHE A 85 -6.20 -8.17 5.62
C PHE A 85 -5.31 -7.80 6.80
N VAL A 86 -5.09 -6.50 7.06
CA VAL A 86 -4.25 -6.03 8.17
C VAL A 86 -4.78 -6.52 9.52
N ALA A 87 -6.10 -6.47 9.75
CA ALA A 87 -6.71 -6.93 10.99
C ALA A 87 -6.45 -8.41 11.28
N LYS A 88 -6.40 -9.26 10.24
CA LYS A 88 -6.07 -10.70 10.38
C LYS A 88 -4.66 -10.93 10.91
N TYR A 89 -3.69 -10.13 10.47
CA TYR A 89 -2.27 -10.35 10.83
C TYR A 89 -1.80 -9.55 12.04
N VAL A 90 -2.37 -8.36 12.30
CA VAL A 90 -1.97 -7.53 13.45
C VAL A 90 -2.55 -8.04 14.76
N ASN A 91 -3.75 -8.64 14.75
CA ASN A 91 -4.31 -9.31 15.95
C ASN A 91 -3.63 -10.65 16.27
N MET A 92 -2.69 -11.11 15.44
CA MET A 92 -1.90 -12.33 15.66
C MET A 92 -0.52 -12.07 16.29
N ILE A 93 -0.15 -10.79 16.51
CA ILE A 93 1.10 -10.37 17.14
C ILE A 93 0.78 -9.86 18.56
#